data_AF-A0A4S9LUE4-F1
#
_entry.id   AF-A0A4S9LUE4-F1
#
_cell.length_a   1.000
_cell.length_b   1.000
_cell.length_c   1.000
_cell.angle_alpha   90.00
_cell.angle_beta   90.00
_cell.angle_gamma   90.00
#
_symmetry.space_group_name_H-M   'P 1'
#
loop_
_entity.id
_entity.type
_entity.pdbx_description
1 polymer ?
#
loop_
_entity_poly.entity_id
_entity_poly.type
_entity_poly.pdbx_seq_one_letter_code
_entity_poly.pdbx_strand_id
1 'polypeptide(L)'
;MQLFLIKFVLIISTLFCFMQSTSRASTSIDDPQNTSDLVSQVTAAIQGADSLMMSNISSPGVANITFNEAYFNYVDSVLYLADTVQRRGRLFHSELNQPVYQALQSLSSAVSMYGHDLASQNIIQRNSTIRTLTTGSAIVRAQSAWANNQNYPGKREAFEWTS
;
A
#
# COMPACT_ATOMS: atom_id res chain seq x y z
N MET A 1 -7.92 21.43 6.50
CA MET A 1 -8.23 20.06 7.00
C MET A 1 -9.10 19.23 6.05
N GLN A 2 -10.09 19.79 5.34
CA GLN A 2 -11.00 19.02 4.47
C GLN A 2 -10.31 18.29 3.30
N LEU A 3 -9.28 18.90 2.69
CA LEU A 3 -8.50 18.29 1.59
C LEU A 3 -7.66 17.08 2.02
N PHE A 4 -7.21 17.07 3.29
CA PHE A 4 -6.44 15.98 3.88
C PHE A 4 -7.33 14.75 4.12
N LEU A 5 -8.53 14.94 4.69
CA LEU A 5 -9.52 13.88 4.87
C LEU A 5 -9.96 13.29 3.53
N ILE A 6 -10.08 14.09 2.47
CA ILE A 6 -10.43 13.60 1.12
C ILE A 6 -9.36 12.66 0.57
N LYS A 7 -8.06 12.99 0.72
CA LYS A 7 -6.99 12.10 0.26
C LYS A 7 -6.84 10.85 1.13
N PHE A 8 -7.12 10.96 2.42
CA PHE A 8 -7.15 9.84 3.36
C PHE A 8 -8.31 8.87 3.05
N VAL A 9 -9.49 9.41 2.75
CA VAL A 9 -10.64 8.66 2.25
C VAL A 9 -10.31 8.03 0.89
N LEU A 10 -9.60 8.72 -0.01
CA LEU A 10 -9.11 8.15 -1.27
C LEU A 10 -8.16 6.96 -1.07
N ILE A 11 -7.28 6.99 -0.06
CA ILE A 11 -6.43 5.84 0.30
C ILE A 11 -7.31 4.67 0.75
N ILE A 12 -8.26 4.91 1.64
CA ILE A 12 -9.19 3.87 2.12
C ILE A 12 -10.09 3.36 0.98
N SER A 13 -10.56 4.22 0.09
CA SER A 13 -11.40 3.87 -1.06
C SER A 13 -10.65 3.09 -2.13
N THR A 14 -9.39 3.43 -2.44
CA THR A 14 -8.57 2.65 -3.37
C THR A 14 -8.26 1.26 -2.82
N LEU A 15 -8.02 1.14 -1.51
CA LEU A 15 -7.91 -0.13 -0.81
C LEU A 15 -9.21 -0.95 -0.82
N PHE A 16 -10.36 -0.30 -0.63
CA PHE A 16 -11.68 -0.96 -0.68
C PHE A 16 -12.04 -1.45 -2.09
N CYS A 17 -11.69 -0.69 -3.14
CA CYS A 17 -11.88 -1.11 -4.53
C CYS A 17 -11.02 -2.33 -4.88
N PHE A 18 -9.76 -2.37 -4.43
CA PHE A 18 -8.90 -3.55 -4.63
C PHE A 18 -9.39 -4.79 -3.87
N MET A 19 -10.03 -4.58 -2.72
CA MET A 19 -10.68 -5.65 -1.97
C MET A 19 -11.87 -6.27 -2.72
N GLN A 20 -12.62 -5.46 -3.46
CA GLN A 20 -13.70 -5.97 -4.30
C GLN A 20 -13.19 -6.72 -5.54
N SER A 21 -12.11 -6.27 -6.18
CA SER A 21 -11.53 -6.98 -7.34
C SER A 21 -10.94 -8.34 -6.96
N THR A 22 -10.27 -8.44 -5.81
CA THR A 22 -9.71 -9.72 -5.31
C THR A 22 -10.79 -10.74 -4.90
N SER A 23 -11.97 -10.30 -4.46
CA SER A 23 -13.12 -11.19 -4.16
C SER A 23 -13.87 -11.71 -5.40
N ARG A 24 -13.67 -11.08 -6.56
CA ARG A 24 -14.30 -11.41 -7.85
C ARG A 24 -13.37 -12.17 -8.80
N ALA A 25 -12.30 -12.78 -8.29
CA ALA A 25 -11.37 -13.61 -9.06
C ALA A 25 -11.99 -14.97 -9.47
N SER A 26 -13.13 -14.92 -10.14
CA SER A 26 -13.65 -15.95 -11.01
C SER A 26 -14.19 -15.25 -12.27
N THR A 27 -13.46 -15.48 -13.38
CA THR A 27 -13.90 -15.39 -14.79
C THR A 27 -14.08 -14.03 -15.47
N SER A 28 -13.16 -13.08 -15.34
CA SER A 28 -13.06 -11.97 -16.31
C SER A 28 -11.62 -11.50 -16.49
N ILE A 29 -11.20 -11.34 -17.74
CA ILE A 29 -9.89 -10.87 -18.21
C ILE A 29 -9.75 -9.34 -18.05
N ASP A 30 -10.78 -8.65 -17.52
CA ASP A 30 -10.92 -7.18 -17.64
C ASP A 30 -10.90 -6.39 -16.30
N ASP A 31 -10.12 -6.80 -15.29
CA ASP A 31 -9.84 -5.93 -14.12
C ASP A 31 -8.32 -5.70 -13.95
N PRO A 32 -7.75 -4.58 -14.48
CA PRO A 32 -6.33 -4.52 -14.83
C PRO A 32 -5.48 -3.68 -13.86
N GLN A 33 -5.76 -3.63 -12.56
CA GLN A 33 -4.74 -3.11 -11.64
C GLN A 33 -3.80 -4.23 -11.20
N ASN A 34 -2.65 -4.28 -11.87
CA ASN A 34 -1.51 -5.07 -11.42
C ASN A 34 -1.15 -4.67 -9.98
N THR A 35 -0.67 -5.63 -9.19
CA THR A 35 -0.26 -5.41 -7.81
C THR A 35 0.75 -4.27 -7.69
N SER A 36 1.68 -4.18 -8.66
CA SER A 36 2.65 -3.08 -8.73
C SER A 36 1.99 -1.70 -8.86
N ASP A 37 0.93 -1.58 -9.65
CA ASP A 37 0.27 -0.30 -9.92
C ASP A 37 -0.51 0.17 -8.70
N LEU A 38 -1.20 -0.75 -8.02
CA LEU A 38 -1.88 -0.45 -6.76
C LEU A 38 -0.88 0.01 -5.70
N VAL A 39 0.19 -0.76 -5.47
CA VAL A 39 1.20 -0.42 -4.46
C VAL A 39 1.85 0.92 -4.78
N SER A 40 2.08 1.22 -6.06
CA SER A 40 2.61 2.51 -6.52
C SER A 40 1.62 3.66 -6.29
N GLN A 41 0.32 3.45 -6.55
CA GLN A 41 -0.72 4.45 -6.28
C GLN A 41 -0.83 4.76 -4.79
N VAL A 42 -0.80 3.74 -3.92
CA VAL A 42 -0.81 3.92 -2.47
C VAL A 42 0.46 4.67 -2.03
N THR A 43 1.62 4.33 -2.59
CA THR A 43 2.88 5.04 -2.33
C THR A 43 2.78 6.53 -2.68
N ALA A 44 2.30 6.86 -3.87
CA ALA A 44 2.12 8.24 -4.31
C ALA A 44 1.10 9.00 -3.44
N ALA A 45 0.04 8.32 -2.99
CA ALA A 45 -0.94 8.92 -2.09
C ALA A 45 -0.33 9.26 -0.71
N ILE A 46 0.51 8.38 -0.17
CA ILE A 46 1.25 8.62 1.09
C ILE A 46 2.20 9.81 0.94
N GLN A 47 3.02 9.82 -0.10
CA GLN A 47 3.96 10.93 -0.36
C GLN A 47 3.24 12.27 -0.55
N GLY A 48 2.09 12.24 -1.23
CA GLY A 48 1.23 13.42 -1.38
C GLY A 48 0.59 13.88 -0.07
N ALA A 49 0.22 12.96 0.82
CA ALA A 49 -0.31 13.30 2.15
C ALA A 49 0.77 13.90 3.05
N ASP A 50 1.97 13.34 3.01
CA ASP A 50 3.14 13.81 3.73
C ASP A 50 3.53 15.25 3.34
N SER A 51 3.69 15.51 2.05
CA SER A 51 4.00 16.85 1.52
C SER A 51 2.97 17.90 1.96
N LEU A 52 1.68 17.54 1.94
CA LEU A 52 0.60 18.43 2.37
C LEU A 52 0.62 18.68 3.88
N MET A 53 0.89 17.65 4.69
CA MET A 53 1.01 17.82 6.14
C MET A 53 2.19 18.73 6.49
N MET A 54 3.38 18.47 5.93
CA MET A 54 4.58 19.28 6.19
C MET A 54 4.41 20.74 5.75
N SER A 55 3.73 20.97 4.62
CA SER A 55 3.39 22.34 4.20
C SER A 55 2.45 23.07 5.16
N ASN A 56 1.50 22.36 5.80
CA ASN A 56 0.55 22.96 6.74
C ASN A 56 1.19 23.26 8.10
N ILE A 57 2.07 22.38 8.59
CA ILE A 57 2.79 22.55 9.87
C ILE A 57 3.72 23.78 9.82
N SER A 58 4.19 24.13 8.62
CA SER A 58 5.00 25.32 8.37
C SER A 58 4.23 26.64 8.52
N SER A 59 2.90 26.60 8.70
CA SER A 59 2.06 27.79 8.88
C SER A 59 1.85 28.11 10.37
N PRO A 60 2.16 29.34 10.82
CA PRO A 60 2.02 29.73 12.23
C PRO A 60 0.52 29.78 12.60
N GLY A 61 0.03 28.72 13.25
CA GLY A 61 -1.38 28.63 13.68
C GLY A 61 -1.94 27.22 13.82
N VAL A 62 -1.19 26.17 13.44
CA VAL A 62 -1.67 24.79 13.63
C VAL A 62 -1.57 24.40 15.10
N ALA A 63 -2.69 24.54 15.79
CA ALA A 63 -2.90 24.09 17.15
C ALA A 63 -2.61 22.59 17.30
N ASN A 64 -2.35 22.20 18.55
CA ASN A 64 -2.06 20.87 19.09
C ASN A 64 -3.12 19.80 18.74
N ILE A 65 -3.24 19.41 17.47
CA ILE A 65 -4.18 18.39 17.00
C ILE A 65 -3.46 17.04 17.04
N THR A 66 -3.85 16.19 17.97
CA THR A 66 -3.36 14.81 18.03
C THR A 66 -3.93 14.00 16.87
N PHE A 67 -3.06 13.45 16.03
CA PHE A 67 -3.43 12.80 14.76
C PHE A 67 -3.51 11.27 14.84
N ASN A 68 -3.46 10.70 16.04
CA ASN A 68 -3.19 9.27 16.25
C ASN A 68 -4.25 8.33 15.68
N GLU A 69 -5.54 8.64 15.82
CA GLU A 69 -6.60 7.75 15.33
C GLU A 69 -6.59 7.64 13.81
N ALA A 70 -6.52 8.78 13.12
CA ALA A 70 -6.37 8.79 11.67
C ALA A 70 -5.07 8.09 11.26
N TYR A 71 -3.95 8.37 11.92
CA TYR A 71 -2.70 7.69 11.61
C TYR A 71 -2.78 6.16 11.81
N PHE A 72 -3.43 5.67 12.87
CA PHE A 72 -3.65 4.25 13.09
C PHE A 72 -4.45 3.60 11.97
N ASN A 73 -5.56 4.21 11.56
CA ASN A 73 -6.37 3.70 10.45
C ASN A 73 -5.54 3.59 9.16
N TYR A 74 -4.62 4.52 8.93
CA TYR A 74 -3.70 4.48 7.79
C TYR A 74 -2.72 3.33 7.91
N VAL A 75 -2.03 3.22 9.04
CA VAL A 75 -1.00 2.19 9.25
C VAL A 75 -1.61 0.78 9.22
N ASP A 76 -2.81 0.61 9.76
CA ASP A 76 -3.56 -0.65 9.72
C ASP A 76 -4.00 -0.99 8.29
N SER A 77 -4.40 0.01 7.50
CA SER A 77 -4.73 -0.17 6.09
C SER A 77 -3.53 -0.60 5.25
N VAL A 78 -2.35 -0.01 5.49
CA VAL A 78 -1.10 -0.41 4.83
C VAL A 78 -0.63 -1.79 5.29
N LEU A 79 -0.80 -2.13 6.57
CA LEU A 79 -0.53 -3.47 7.08
C LEU A 79 -1.39 -4.51 6.34
N TYR A 80 -2.68 -4.21 6.22
CA TYR A 80 -3.63 -5.06 5.51
C TYR A 80 -3.25 -5.24 4.01
N LEU A 81 -2.84 -4.15 3.36
CA LEU A 81 -2.31 -4.20 1.99
C LEU A 81 -1.10 -5.12 1.90
N ALA A 82 -0.11 -4.94 2.78
CA ALA A 82 1.11 -5.74 2.80
C ALA A 82 0.80 -7.23 2.97
N ASP A 83 -0.07 -7.60 3.91
CA ASP A 83 -0.47 -8.99 4.13
C ASP A 83 -1.21 -9.57 2.90
N THR A 84 -2.04 -8.77 2.22
CA THR A 84 -2.76 -9.20 1.00
C THR A 84 -1.80 -9.41 -0.16
N VAL A 85 -0.88 -8.47 -0.39
CA VAL A 85 0.16 -8.57 -1.42
C VAL A 85 1.08 -9.76 -1.12
N GLN A 86 1.45 -9.99 0.14
CA GLN A 86 2.22 -11.16 0.56
C GLN A 86 1.50 -12.47 0.23
N ARG A 87 0.20 -12.58 0.52
CA ARG A 87 -0.59 -13.77 0.18
C ARG A 87 -0.60 -14.01 -1.33
N ARG A 88 -0.78 -12.97 -2.14
CA ARG A 88 -0.77 -13.08 -3.61
C ARG A 88 0.59 -13.54 -4.14
N GLY A 89 1.70 -12.98 -3.64
CA GLY A 89 3.05 -13.37 -4.07
C GLY A 89 3.49 -14.77 -3.64
N ARG A 90 2.71 -15.45 -2.79
CA ARG A 90 2.94 -16.87 -2.42
C ARG A 90 2.19 -17.85 -3.32
N LEU A 91 1.32 -17.36 -4.20
CA LEU A 91 0.55 -18.17 -5.14
C LEU A 91 1.15 -18.03 -6.53
N PHE A 92 0.88 -18.99 -7.42
CA PHE A 92 1.24 -18.84 -8.82
C PHE A 92 0.48 -17.67 -9.45
N HIS A 93 1.20 -16.76 -10.10
CA HIS A 93 0.64 -15.59 -10.77
C HIS A 93 1.31 -15.35 -12.13
N SER A 94 0.60 -14.64 -13.02
CA SER A 94 1.12 -14.23 -14.34
C SER A 94 1.89 -12.90 -14.27
N GLU A 95 1.67 -12.12 -13.23
CA GLU A 95 2.31 -10.82 -13.01
C GLU A 95 3.82 -10.97 -12.80
N LEU A 96 4.59 -10.01 -13.31
CA LEU A 96 6.04 -9.97 -13.12
C LEU A 96 6.37 -9.57 -11.67
N ASN A 97 7.29 -10.32 -11.07
CA ASN A 97 7.70 -10.09 -9.69
C ASN A 97 8.46 -8.79 -9.45
N GLN A 98 9.37 -8.47 -10.38
CA GLN A 98 10.29 -7.36 -10.22
C GLN A 98 9.57 -6.01 -10.01
N PRO A 99 8.55 -5.64 -10.82
CA PRO A 99 7.76 -4.43 -10.58
C PRO A 99 7.07 -4.40 -9.21
N VAL A 100 6.52 -5.52 -8.73
CA VAL A 100 5.84 -5.57 -7.43
C VAL A 100 6.84 -5.40 -6.29
N TYR A 101 7.98 -6.08 -6.38
CA TYR A 101 9.07 -5.94 -5.42
C TYR A 101 9.56 -4.48 -5.32
N GLN A 102 9.79 -3.81 -6.45
CA GLN A 102 10.20 -2.40 -6.51
C GLN A 102 9.12 -1.45 -5.95
N ALA A 103 7.86 -1.71 -6.26
CA ALA A 103 6.74 -0.94 -5.71
C ALA A 103 6.68 -1.08 -4.18
N LEU A 104 6.86 -2.29 -3.66
CA LEU A 104 6.90 -2.54 -2.21
C LEU A 104 8.13 -1.90 -1.53
N GLN A 105 9.27 -1.80 -2.20
CA GLN A 105 10.43 -1.04 -1.69
C GLN A 105 10.08 0.45 -1.55
N SER A 106 9.45 1.01 -2.58
CA SER A 106 9.02 2.42 -2.58
C SER A 106 7.98 2.69 -1.50
N LEU A 107 7.02 1.76 -1.32
CA LEU A 107 6.02 1.83 -0.25
C LEU A 107 6.67 1.83 1.14
N SER A 108 7.63 0.93 1.38
CA SER A 108 8.35 0.86 2.66
C SER A 108 9.06 2.18 2.98
N SER A 109 9.67 2.80 1.97
CA SER A 109 10.33 4.10 2.12
C SER A 109 9.33 5.20 2.46
N ALA A 110 8.23 5.30 1.70
CA ALA A 110 7.20 6.32 1.90
C ALA A 110 6.54 6.23 3.29
N VAL A 111 6.19 5.02 3.74
CA VAL A 111 5.62 4.79 5.08
C VAL A 111 6.59 5.20 6.18
N SER A 112 7.88 4.89 6.01
CA SER A 112 8.92 5.21 6.99
C SER A 112 9.16 6.72 7.07
N MET A 113 9.24 7.41 5.93
CA MET A 113 9.41 8.87 5.88
C MET A 113 8.21 9.59 6.50
N TYR A 114 6.98 9.25 6.10
CA TYR A 114 5.79 9.90 6.63
C TYR A 114 5.65 9.71 8.16
N GLY A 115 5.92 8.50 8.65
CA GLY A 115 5.92 8.24 10.09
C GLY A 115 7.04 8.97 10.84
N HIS A 116 8.22 9.09 10.23
CA HIS A 116 9.33 9.85 10.79
C HIS A 116 8.98 11.34 10.90
N ASP A 117 8.48 11.93 9.83
CA ASP A 117 8.19 13.37 9.77
C ASP A 117 7.11 13.75 10.77
N LEU A 118 6.01 12.99 10.86
CA LEU A 118 4.97 13.23 11.86
C LEU A 118 5.46 13.02 13.30
N ALA A 119 6.34 12.03 13.54
CA ALA A 119 6.91 11.81 14.86
C ALA A 119 7.86 12.93 15.26
N SER A 120 8.68 13.44 14.32
CA SER A 120 9.61 14.54 14.55
C SER A 120 8.91 15.84 14.95
N GLN A 121 7.69 16.04 14.44
CA GLN A 121 6.83 17.18 14.75
C GLN A 121 5.94 16.96 15.99
N ASN A 122 6.10 15.83 16.71
CA ASN A 122 5.26 15.44 17.85
C ASN A 122 3.75 15.34 17.54
N ILE A 123 3.39 15.11 16.27
CA ILE A 123 1.99 15.02 15.80
C ILE A 123 1.39 13.64 16.10
N ILE A 124 2.25 12.62 16.06
CA ILE A 124 1.91 11.24 16.41
C ILE A 124 2.68 10.80 17.65
N GLN A 125 2.06 9.91 18.43
CA GLN A 125 2.61 9.36 19.65
C GLN A 125 3.50 8.14 19.40
N ARG A 126 4.22 7.71 20.44
CA ARG A 126 5.14 6.56 20.38
C ARG A 126 4.47 5.24 19.95
N ASN A 127 3.22 5.01 20.34
CA ASN A 127 2.43 3.85 19.92
C ASN A 127 2.22 3.83 18.39
N SER A 128 2.02 4.98 17.76
CA SER A 128 1.95 5.16 16.31
C SER A 128 3.26 4.77 15.63
N THR A 129 4.40 5.19 16.19
CA THR A 129 5.72 4.78 15.69
C THR A 129 5.91 3.25 15.73
N ILE A 130 5.50 2.59 16.81
CA ILE A 130 5.60 1.12 16.94
C ILE A 130 4.74 0.42 15.87
N ARG A 131 3.52 0.92 15.61
CA ARG A 131 2.68 0.38 14.55
C ARG A 131 3.31 0.59 13.17
N THR A 132 3.94 1.74 12.92
CA THR A 132 4.68 1.98 11.66
C THR A 132 5.79 0.98 11.45
N LEU A 133 6.56 0.65 12.49
CA LEU A 133 7.59 -0.39 12.43
C LEU A 133 7.00 -1.79 12.15
N THR A 134 5.86 -2.09 12.77
CA THR A 134 5.12 -3.35 12.54
C THR A 134 4.68 -3.46 11.08
N THR A 135 4.10 -2.40 10.53
CA THR A 135 3.69 -2.32 9.13
C THR A 135 4.88 -2.38 8.18
N GLY A 136 6.00 -1.71 8.48
CA GLY A 136 7.24 -1.83 7.71
C GLY A 136 7.74 -3.28 7.65
N SER A 137 7.70 -3.99 8.77
CA SER A 137 8.04 -5.42 8.82
C SER A 137 7.11 -6.28 7.94
N ALA A 138 5.82 -5.97 7.92
CA ALA A 138 4.87 -6.65 7.04
C ALA A 138 5.15 -6.39 5.56
N ILE A 139 5.49 -5.16 5.18
CA ILE A 139 5.90 -4.82 3.80
C ILE A 139 7.14 -5.62 3.40
N VAL A 140 8.14 -5.75 4.29
CA VAL A 140 9.33 -6.57 4.02
C VAL A 140 8.96 -8.05 3.81
N ARG A 141 8.04 -8.60 4.60
CA ARG A 141 7.56 -9.98 4.37
C ARG A 141 6.86 -10.13 3.01
N ALA A 142 6.11 -9.10 2.58
CA ALA A 142 5.53 -9.07 1.25
C ALA A 142 6.63 -9.02 0.17
N GLN A 143 7.65 -8.18 0.33
CA GLN A 143 8.80 -8.13 -0.59
C GLN A 143 9.46 -9.52 -0.71
N SER A 144 9.67 -10.22 0.40
CA SER A 144 10.24 -11.57 0.36
C SER A 144 9.38 -12.58 -0.40
N ALA A 145 8.04 -12.45 -0.36
CA ALA A 145 7.16 -13.32 -1.14
C ALA A 145 7.36 -13.10 -2.66
N TRP A 146 7.47 -11.83 -3.07
CA TRP A 146 7.66 -11.44 -4.47
C TRP A 146 9.13 -11.52 -4.94
N ALA A 147 10.08 -11.77 -4.05
CA ALA A 147 11.49 -11.98 -4.43
C ALA A 147 11.72 -13.37 -5.06
N ASN A 148 10.86 -14.35 -4.78
CA ASN A 148 10.97 -15.71 -5.30
C ASN A 148 10.18 -15.85 -6.59
N ASN A 149 10.77 -16.43 -7.64
CA ASN A 149 10.09 -16.61 -8.93
C ASN A 149 8.97 -17.66 -8.84
N GLN A 150 7.76 -17.22 -8.53
CA GLN A 150 6.52 -18.01 -8.52
C GLN A 150 5.67 -17.71 -9.77
N ASN A 151 6.28 -17.15 -10.82
CA ASN A 151 5.59 -16.91 -12.08
C ASN A 151 5.21 -18.26 -12.74
N TYR A 152 4.02 -18.33 -13.35
CA TYR A 152 3.60 -19.53 -14.06
C TYR A 152 4.66 -20.00 -15.08
N PRO A 153 5.17 -21.24 -14.98
CA PRO A 153 6.05 -21.80 -15.98
C PRO A 153 5.24 -22.13 -17.24
N GLY A 154 5.17 -21.18 -18.16
CA GLY A 154 4.57 -21.35 -19.49
C GLY A 154 3.10 -20.95 -19.61
N LYS A 155 2.73 -20.43 -20.78
CA LYS A 155 1.32 -20.27 -21.19
C LYS A 155 0.70 -21.68 -21.21
N ARG A 156 -0.50 -21.86 -20.65
CA ARG A 156 -1.34 -22.99 -21.08
C ARG A 156 -1.59 -22.78 -22.55
N GLU A 157 -0.98 -23.60 -23.41
CA GLU A 157 -1.48 -23.79 -24.75
C GLU A 157 -2.91 -24.28 -24.59
N ALA A 158 -3.88 -23.41 -24.90
CA ALA A 158 -5.25 -23.84 -25.04
C ALA A 158 -5.24 -24.85 -26.19
N PHE A 159 -5.38 -26.13 -25.87
CA PHE A 159 -5.53 -27.19 -26.85
C PHE A 159 -6.86 -26.93 -27.57
N GLU A 160 -6.81 -26.18 -28.67
CA GLU A 160 -7.92 -26.03 -29.59
C GLU A 160 -8.14 -27.39 -30.25
N TRP A 161 -9.16 -28.12 -29.79
CA TRP A 161 -9.68 -29.24 -30.53
C TRP A 161 -10.35 -28.70 -31.80
N THR A 162 -9.62 -28.72 -32.92
CA THR A 162 -10.24 -28.57 -34.23
C THR A 162 -11.04 -29.83 -34.52
N SER A 163 -12.37 -29.73 -34.42
CA SER A 163 -13.34 -30.74 -34.87
C SER A 163 -13.49 -30.72 -36.38
#